data_AF-A0A9D9VBS9-F1
#
_entry.id   AF-A0A9D9VBS9-F1
#
_cell.length_a   1.000
_cell.length_b   1.000
_cell.length_c   1.000
_cell.angle_alpha   90.00
_cell.angle_beta   90.00
_cell.angle_gamma   90.00
#
_symmetry.space_group_name_H-M   'P 1'
#
loop_
_entity.id
_entity.type
_entity.pdbx_description
1 polymer ?
#
loop_
_entity_poly.entity_id
_entity_poly.type
_entity_poly.pdbx_seq_one_letter_code
_entity_poly.pdbx_strand_id
1 'polypeptide(L)'
;MVNSYDNTVCYTDFFLSQIIEPLQNRNAIVIFLSDHGEALGENGKWLHASESEAMHSTAAFVWFSPLYAKQFPQFVEQAENNRHKKWRTDFLYHSVIDAGHITTDVMDTTLSIFR
;
A
#
# COMPACT_ATOMS: atom_id res chain seq x y z
N MET A 1 22.80 8.00 -8.79
CA MET A 1 21.45 7.51 -9.10
C MET A 1 20.58 7.46 -7.85
N VAL A 2 21.08 6.94 -6.73
CA VAL A 2 20.37 6.91 -5.44
C VAL A 2 19.75 8.27 -5.06
N ASN A 3 20.51 9.36 -4.97
CA ASN A 3 19.94 10.68 -4.64
C ASN A 3 18.80 11.13 -5.58
N SER A 4 18.92 10.81 -6.87
CA SER A 4 17.87 11.15 -7.85
C SER A 4 16.63 10.29 -7.66
N TYR A 5 16.80 9.02 -7.32
CA TYR A 5 15.71 8.11 -6.96
C TYR A 5 15.02 8.55 -5.67
N ASP A 6 15.78 8.92 -4.63
CA ASP A 6 15.23 9.42 -3.36
C ASP A 6 14.37 10.68 -3.56
N ASN A 7 14.76 11.57 -4.48
CA ASN A 7 13.94 12.72 -4.83
C ASN A 7 12.57 12.33 -5.42
N THR A 8 12.48 11.19 -6.12
CA THR A 8 11.19 10.67 -6.62
C THR A 8 10.31 10.14 -5.49
N VAL A 9 10.92 9.60 -4.43
CA VAL A 9 10.21 9.17 -3.22
C VAL A 9 9.64 10.38 -2.49
N CYS A 10 10.42 11.46 -2.33
CA CYS A 10 9.93 12.73 -1.78
C CYS A 10 8.76 13.30 -2.59
N TYR A 11 8.80 13.19 -3.93
CA TYR A 11 7.70 13.64 -4.78
C TYR A 11 6.47 12.74 -4.65
N THR A 12 6.66 11.43 -4.45
CA THR A 12 5.57 10.47 -4.21
C THR A 12 4.86 10.76 -2.89
N ASP A 13 5.62 11.05 -1.83
CA ASP A 13 5.07 11.52 -0.55
C ASP A 13 4.24 12.79 -0.72
N PHE A 14 4.79 13.80 -1.40
CA PHE A 14 4.07 15.02 -1.72
C PHE A 14 2.77 14.72 -2.50
N PHE A 15 2.82 13.89 -3.54
CA PHE A 15 1.64 13.51 -4.32
C PHE A 15 0.57 12.81 -3.47
N LEU A 16 0.96 11.84 -2.63
CA LEU A 16 0.04 11.16 -1.71
C LEU A 16 -0.60 12.14 -0.72
N SER A 17 0.16 13.13 -0.22
CA SER A 17 -0.39 14.19 0.63
C SER A 17 -1.50 14.97 -0.06
N GLN A 18 -1.34 15.28 -1.35
CA GLN A 18 -2.34 16.00 -2.15
C GLN A 18 -3.61 15.17 -2.42
N ILE A 19 -3.50 13.83 -2.42
CA ILE A 19 -4.67 12.94 -2.48
C ILE A 19 -5.39 12.90 -1.13
N ILE A 20 -4.64 12.81 -0.03
CA ILE A 20 -5.18 12.61 1.32
C ILE A 20 -5.88 13.88 1.83
N GLU A 21 -5.30 15.05 1.62
CA GLU A 21 -5.78 16.34 2.12
C GLU A 21 -7.30 16.58 1.86
N PRO A 22 -7.83 16.45 0.63
CA PRO A 22 -9.27 16.64 0.39
C PRO A 22 -10.17 15.54 0.97
N LEU A 23 -9.61 14.41 1.42
CA LEU A 23 -10.34 13.26 1.94
C LEU A 23 -10.44 13.23 3.48
N GLN A 24 -9.68 14.08 4.19
CA GLN A 24 -9.58 14.07 5.66
C GLN A 24 -10.94 14.14 6.38
N ASN A 25 -11.90 14.89 5.84
CA ASN A 25 -13.23 15.06 6.45
C ASN A 25 -14.32 14.19 5.80
N ARG A 26 -13.94 13.17 5.02
CA ARG A 26 -14.88 12.22 4.38
C ARG A 26 -14.73 10.84 5.01
N ASN A 27 -15.74 9.98 4.87
CA ASN A 27 -15.55 8.56 5.13
C ASN A 27 -14.71 7.96 3.99
N ALA A 28 -13.40 7.83 4.19
CA ALA A 28 -12.47 7.54 3.11
C ALA A 28 -11.27 6.70 3.60
N ILE A 29 -10.73 5.93 2.68
CA ILE A 29 -9.51 5.14 2.81
C ILE A 29 -8.68 5.35 1.54
N VAL A 30 -7.36 5.42 1.68
CA VAL A 30 -6.41 5.46 0.56
C VAL A 30 -5.47 4.27 0.72
N ILE A 31 -5.36 3.46 -0.33
CA ILE A 31 -4.42 2.33 -0.41
C ILE A 31 -3.48 2.63 -1.57
N PHE A 32 -2.19 2.69 -1.28
CA PHE A 32 -1.12 2.84 -2.25
C PHE A 32 -0.28 1.57 -2.29
N LEU A 33 0.06 1.12 -3.49
CA LEU A 33 0.95 -0.01 -3.75
C LEU A 33 1.79 0.31 -4.99
N SER A 34 3.11 0.24 -4.87
CA SER A 34 4.00 0.24 -6.03
C SER A 34 3.84 -1.08 -6.79
N ASP A 35 3.86 -1.03 -8.11
CA ASP A 35 3.75 -2.20 -8.97
C ASP A 35 4.99 -3.11 -8.89
N HIS A 36 6.17 -2.50 -8.82
CA HIS A 36 7.45 -3.15 -8.58
C HIS A 36 8.44 -2.22 -7.84
N GLY A 37 9.61 -2.74 -7.49
CA GLY A 37 10.75 -1.94 -7.00
C GLY A 37 11.77 -1.64 -8.11
N GLU A 38 12.91 -1.05 -7.75
CA GLU A 38 13.94 -0.60 -8.71
C GLU A 38 15.33 -1.00 -8.20
N ALA A 39 16.19 -1.56 -9.06
CA ALA A 39 17.59 -1.83 -8.73
C ALA A 39 18.45 -0.60 -9.06
N LEU A 40 19.31 -0.20 -8.13
CA LEU A 40 20.08 1.04 -8.19
C LEU A 40 21.60 0.81 -8.38
N GLY A 41 21.98 -0.39 -8.79
CA GLY A 41 23.37 -0.80 -9.07
C GLY A 41 23.84 -1.99 -8.22
N GLU A 42 23.01 -2.50 -7.30
CA GLU A 42 23.35 -3.64 -6.44
C GLU A 42 23.71 -4.86 -7.29
N ASN A 43 24.87 -5.46 -7.02
CA ASN A 43 25.39 -6.61 -7.77
C ASN A 43 25.47 -6.36 -9.29
N GLY A 44 25.65 -5.11 -9.72
CA GLY A 44 25.71 -4.72 -11.12
C GLY A 44 24.36 -4.71 -11.84
N LYS A 45 23.24 -4.87 -11.11
CA LYS A 45 21.89 -4.80 -11.66
C LYS A 45 21.36 -3.38 -11.57
N TRP A 46 20.70 -2.95 -12.63
CA TRP A 46 20.14 -1.62 -12.79
C TRP A 46 18.71 -1.74 -13.31
N LEU A 47 17.91 -0.71 -13.06
CA LEU A 47 16.54 -0.59 -13.52
C LEU A 47 15.64 -1.70 -12.94
N HIS A 48 14.57 -2.02 -13.67
CA HIS A 48 13.62 -3.08 -13.35
C HIS A 48 13.64 -4.20 -14.40
N ALA A 49 12.75 -5.18 -14.22
CA ALA A 49 12.57 -6.35 -15.09
C ALA A 49 13.68 -7.43 -15.07
N SER A 50 14.65 -7.32 -14.16
CA SER A 50 15.61 -8.39 -13.88
C SER A 50 15.38 -8.98 -12.49
N GLU A 51 15.50 -10.30 -12.36
CA GLU A 51 15.26 -10.95 -11.06
C GLU A 51 16.25 -10.47 -10.00
N SER A 52 15.76 -9.75 -9.00
CA SER A 52 16.53 -9.26 -7.85
C SER A 52 15.63 -9.00 -6.65
N GLU A 53 16.20 -9.01 -5.45
CA GLU A 53 15.45 -8.72 -4.22
C GLU A 53 14.79 -7.33 -4.24
N ALA A 54 15.45 -6.35 -4.86
CA ALA A 54 14.92 -5.00 -5.03
C ALA A 54 13.61 -4.97 -5.83
N MET A 55 13.42 -5.86 -6.83
CA MET A 55 12.17 -5.91 -7.61
C MET A 55 10.96 -6.34 -6.78
N HIS A 56 11.18 -7.22 -5.81
CA HIS A 56 10.12 -7.83 -5.01
C HIS A 56 9.85 -7.08 -3.70
N SER A 57 10.60 -6.00 -3.44
CA SER A 57 10.50 -5.18 -2.23
C SER A 57 9.77 -3.86 -2.52
N THR A 58 8.48 -3.97 -2.82
CA THR A 58 7.63 -2.84 -3.20
C THR A 58 7.10 -2.09 -1.99
N ALA A 59 6.95 -0.77 -2.08
CA ALA A 59 6.30 0.03 -1.05
C ALA A 59 4.77 -0.16 -1.09
N ALA A 60 4.16 -0.27 0.09
CA ALA A 60 2.72 -0.21 0.27
C ALA A 60 2.40 0.72 1.45
N PHE A 61 1.29 1.44 1.36
CA PHE A 61 0.84 2.40 2.36
C PHE A 61 -0.68 2.42 2.44
N VAL A 62 -1.21 2.53 3.65
CA VAL A 62 -2.65 2.65 3.88
C VAL A 62 -2.92 3.83 4.80
N TRP A 63 -3.88 4.65 4.41
CA TRP A 63 -4.37 5.75 5.23
C TRP A 63 -5.88 5.64 5.40
N PHE A 64 -6.36 5.90 6.61
CA PHE A 64 -7.77 5.96 6.94
C PHE A 64 -8.12 7.39 7.39
N SER A 65 -9.25 7.91 6.93
CA SER A 65 -9.76 9.15 7.50
C SER A 65 -10.22 8.93 8.94
N PRO A 66 -10.25 9.98 9.78
CA PRO A 66 -10.80 9.89 11.14
C PRO A 66 -12.23 9.35 11.18
N LEU A 67 -13.06 9.66 10.19
CA LEU A 67 -14.42 9.14 10.09
C LEU A 67 -14.45 7.65 9.77
N TYR A 68 -13.63 7.19 8.80
CA TYR A 68 -13.52 5.77 8.47
C TYR A 68 -13.00 4.98 9.67
N ALA A 69 -11.92 5.45 10.30
CA ALA A 69 -11.33 4.82 11.47
C ALA A 69 -12.30 4.70 12.64
N LYS A 70 -13.15 5.72 12.86
CA LYS A 70 -14.19 5.68 13.89
C LYS A 70 -15.32 4.69 13.54
N GLN A 71 -15.67 4.58 12.27
CA GLN A 71 -16.76 3.69 11.82
C GLN A 71 -16.32 2.22 11.78
N PHE A 72 -15.07 1.94 11.44
CA PHE A 72 -14.53 0.60 11.27
C PHE A 72 -13.25 0.38 12.09
N PRO A 73 -13.30 0.54 13.44
CA PRO A 73 -12.11 0.46 14.28
C PRO A 73 -11.41 -0.89 14.20
N GLN A 74 -12.17 -1.99 14.03
CA GLN A 74 -11.57 -3.32 13.90
C GLN A 74 -10.74 -3.48 12.60
N PHE A 75 -11.07 -2.77 11.52
CA PHE A 75 -10.28 -2.81 10.28
C PHE A 75 -8.94 -2.10 10.44
N VAL A 76 -8.94 -0.96 11.13
CA VAL A 76 -7.72 -0.22 11.46
C VAL A 76 -6.82 -1.05 12.38
N GLU A 77 -7.41 -1.69 13.40
CA GLU A 77 -6.69 -2.57 14.31
C GLU A 77 -6.03 -3.75 13.57
N GLN A 78 -6.76 -4.43 12.68
CA GLN A 78 -6.18 -5.55 11.92
C GLN A 78 -5.08 -5.08 10.97
N ALA A 79 -5.26 -3.94 10.29
CA ALA A 79 -4.20 -3.37 9.45
C ALA A 79 -2.92 -3.09 10.25
N GLU A 80 -3.03 -2.52 11.45
CA GLU A 80 -1.90 -2.28 12.34
C GLU A 80 -1.25 -3.58 12.82
N ASN A 81 -2.04 -4.60 13.18
CA ASN A 81 -1.53 -5.91 13.57
C ASN A 81 -0.81 -6.62 12.40
N ASN A 82 -1.25 -6.36 11.18
CA ASN A 82 -0.75 -6.98 9.96
C ASN A 82 0.39 -6.19 9.30
N ARG A 83 0.74 -4.99 9.77
CA ARG A 83 1.70 -4.09 9.11
C ARG A 83 3.11 -4.67 8.93
N HIS A 84 3.49 -5.63 9.79
CA HIS A 84 4.80 -6.30 9.76
C HIS A 84 4.76 -7.69 9.10
N LYS A 85 3.58 -8.17 8.68
CA LYS A 85 3.47 -9.42 7.93
C LYS A 85 3.98 -9.19 6.51
N LYS A 86 4.57 -10.23 5.92
CA LYS A 86 4.97 -10.21 4.50
C LYS A 86 3.74 -10.47 3.64
N TRP A 87 3.45 -9.54 2.75
CA TRP A 87 2.36 -9.63 1.79
C TRP A 87 2.89 -9.73 0.36
N ARG A 88 2.17 -10.46 -0.47
CA ARG A 88 2.30 -10.39 -1.94
C ARG A 88 1.29 -9.39 -2.47
N THR A 89 1.55 -8.80 -3.62
CA THR A 89 0.70 -7.76 -4.21
C THR A 89 -0.73 -8.20 -4.51
N ASP A 90 -1.02 -9.50 -4.51
CA ASP A 90 -2.38 -10.07 -4.60
C ASP A 90 -3.28 -9.68 -3.41
N PHE A 91 -2.72 -9.24 -2.28
CA PHE A 91 -3.49 -8.71 -1.16
C PHE A 91 -4.41 -7.55 -1.57
N LEU A 92 -4.00 -6.75 -2.55
CA LEU A 92 -4.68 -5.49 -2.91
C LEU A 92 -6.11 -5.74 -3.38
N TYR A 93 -6.33 -6.78 -4.19
CA TYR A 93 -7.66 -7.13 -4.70
C TYR A 93 -8.63 -7.40 -3.56
N HIS A 94 -8.22 -8.26 -2.62
CA HIS A 94 -9.04 -8.66 -1.48
C HIS A 94 -9.26 -7.50 -0.50
N SER A 95 -8.22 -6.72 -0.27
CA SER A 95 -8.27 -5.59 0.67
C SER A 95 -9.15 -4.45 0.17
N VAL A 96 -9.18 -4.14 -1.13
CA VAL A 96 -10.06 -3.11 -1.69
C VAL A 96 -11.54 -3.50 -1.55
N ILE A 97 -11.88 -4.76 -1.82
CA ILE A 97 -13.24 -5.30 -1.66
C ILE A 97 -13.66 -5.20 -0.19
N ASP A 98 -12.80 -5.65 0.71
CA ASP A 98 -13.07 -5.66 2.14
C ASP A 98 -13.22 -4.23 2.68
N ALA A 99 -12.33 -3.30 2.29
CA ALA A 99 -12.38 -1.88 2.68
C ALA A 99 -13.64 -1.16 2.19
N GLY A 100 -14.17 -1.58 1.03
CA GLY A 100 -15.45 -1.12 0.51
C GLY A 100 -16.66 -1.76 1.19
N HIS A 101 -16.45 -2.69 2.12
CA HIS A 101 -17.47 -3.50 2.80
C HIS A 101 -18.37 -4.26 1.82
N ILE A 102 -17.81 -4.71 0.71
CA ILE A 102 -18.52 -5.46 -0.33
C ILE A 102 -18.54 -6.94 0.06
N THR A 103 -19.74 -7.53 0.14
CA THR A 103 -19.91 -8.97 0.36
C THR A 103 -19.86 -9.70 -0.98
N THR A 104 -18.96 -10.67 -1.12
CA THR A 104 -18.79 -11.45 -2.35
C THR A 104 -18.09 -12.79 -2.08
N ASP A 105 -18.39 -13.81 -2.88
CA ASP A 105 -17.82 -15.17 -2.73
C ASP A 105 -16.41 -15.30 -3.31
N VAL A 106 -15.97 -14.33 -4.12
CA VAL A 106 -14.64 -14.37 -4.78
C VAL A 106 -13.52 -13.77 -3.92
N MET A 107 -13.85 -13.23 -2.74
CA MET A 107 -12.87 -12.67 -1.82
C MET A 107 -12.32 -13.76 -0.90
N ASP A 108 -11.02 -14.04 -1.01
CA ASP A 108 -10.26 -14.73 0.03
C ASP A 108 -9.94 -13.77 1.19
N THR A 109 -10.57 -13.99 2.34
CA THR A 109 -10.37 -13.15 3.53
C THR A 109 -8.97 -13.25 4.11
N THR A 110 -8.23 -14.33 3.86
CA THR A 110 -6.86 -14.52 4.36
C THR A 110 -5.85 -13.62 3.64
N LEU A 111 -6.26 -13.04 2.50
CA LEU A 111 -5.47 -12.12 1.69
C LEU A 111 -5.87 -10.64 1.91
N SER A 112 -6.84 -10.35 2.80
CA SER A 112 -7.16 -8.98 3.20
C SER A 112 -6.28 -8.53 4.36
N ILE A 113 -5.64 -7.37 4.24
CA ILE A 113 -4.85 -6.78 5.33
C ILE A 113 -5.73 -6.29 6.50
N PHE A 114 -7.05 -6.24 6.31
CA PHE A 114 -8.02 -5.81 7.31
C PHE A 114 -8.62 -6.97 8.12
N ARG A 115 -8.06 -8.19 8.00
CA ARG A 115 -8.52 -9.42 8.67
C ARG A 115 -7.42 -10.16 9.41
#